data_AF-L7LQM9-F1
#
_entry.id   AF-L7LQM9-F1
#
_cell.length_a   1.000
_cell.length_b   1.000
_cell.length_c   1.000
_cell.angle_alpha   90.00
_cell.angle_beta   90.00
_cell.angle_gamma   90.00
#
_symmetry.space_group_name_H-M   'P 1'
#
loop_
_entity.id
_entity.type
_entity.pdbx_description
1 polymer ?
#
loop_
_entity_poly.entity_id
_entity_poly.type
_entity_poly.pdbx_seq_one_letter_code
_entity_poly.pdbx_strand_id
1 'polypeptide(L)'
;MSFTLILAMCAFLLPATGQDSPAEPMALRAADGWRHWPNWQRWPLWSRCGWGEVYKQCVSSSCGEKRCSEIGRSRPGCTRDCATGCFCWKNLYRNKRGQCVPKWQCRRNEFVRPVPYGAE
;
A
#
# COMPACT_ATOMS: atom_id res chain seq x y z
N MET A 1 -15.03 1.28 -53.31
CA MET A 1 -14.77 2.28 -52.24
C MET A 1 -15.36 1.79 -50.92
N SER A 2 -15.01 0.59 -50.49
CA SER A 2 -15.61 -0.05 -49.30
C SER A 2 -14.52 -0.63 -48.39
N PHE A 3 -13.51 -1.26 -48.97
CA PHE A 3 -12.32 -1.74 -48.25
C PHE A 3 -11.49 -0.63 -47.60
N THR A 4 -11.45 0.57 -48.18
CA THR A 4 -10.73 1.73 -47.63
C THR A 4 -11.39 2.30 -46.37
N LEU A 5 -12.72 2.18 -46.25
CA LEU A 5 -13.47 2.63 -45.07
C LEU A 5 -13.32 1.65 -43.90
N ILE A 6 -13.25 0.35 -44.20
CA ILE A 6 -13.07 -0.71 -43.19
C ILE A 6 -11.68 -0.61 -42.54
N LEU A 7 -10.63 -0.35 -43.33
CA LEU A 7 -9.27 -0.15 -42.80
C LEU A 7 -9.15 1.14 -41.97
N ALA A 8 -9.83 2.22 -42.37
CA ALA A 8 -9.86 3.47 -41.60
C ALA A 8 -10.58 3.31 -40.25
N MET A 9 -11.71 2.60 -40.20
CA MET A 9 -12.44 2.31 -38.95
C MET A 9 -11.64 1.42 -38.00
N CYS A 10 -10.86 0.46 -38.53
CA CYS A 10 -9.95 -0.33 -37.70
C CYS A 10 -8.88 0.55 -37.05
N ALA A 11 -8.37 1.58 -37.73
CA ALA A 11 -7.37 2.50 -37.16
C ALA A 11 -7.95 3.41 -36.05
N PHE A 12 -9.24 3.78 -36.14
CA PHE A 12 -9.92 4.58 -35.10
C PHE A 12 -10.40 3.77 -33.90
N LEU A 13 -10.50 2.44 -34.03
CA LEU A 13 -10.86 1.52 -32.95
C LEU A 13 -9.65 0.77 -32.38
N LEU A 14 -8.42 1.13 -32.75
CA LEU A 14 -7.25 0.71 -31.99
C LEU A 14 -7.44 1.21 -30.56
N PRO A 15 -7.51 0.30 -29.58
CA PRO A 15 -7.78 0.65 -28.21
C PRO A 15 -6.72 1.66 -27.77
N ALA A 16 -7.16 2.71 -27.09
CA ALA A 16 -6.36 3.44 -26.14
C ALA A 16 -5.84 2.42 -25.11
N THR A 17 -4.75 1.76 -25.47
CA THR A 17 -3.89 1.09 -24.52
C THR A 17 -3.27 2.24 -23.73
N GLY A 18 -3.96 2.62 -22.65
CA GLY A 18 -3.28 3.27 -21.55
C GLY A 18 -2.03 2.43 -21.31
N GLN A 19 -0.85 3.01 -21.51
CA GLN A 19 0.39 2.42 -21.07
C GLN A 19 0.39 2.47 -19.54
N ASP A 20 -0.46 1.66 -18.91
CA ASP A 20 -0.07 1.05 -17.65
C ASP A 20 1.15 0.21 -18.01
N SER A 21 2.31 0.78 -17.71
CA SER A 21 3.59 0.09 -17.89
C SER A 21 3.44 -1.29 -17.26
N PRO A 22 3.60 -2.40 -18.01
CA PRO A 22 3.72 -3.68 -17.36
C PRO A 22 4.91 -3.53 -16.43
N ALA A 23 4.69 -3.77 -15.14
CA ALA A 23 5.76 -4.07 -14.22
C ALA A 23 6.43 -5.34 -14.78
N GLU A 24 7.38 -5.15 -15.71
CA GLU A 24 8.25 -6.22 -16.15
C GLU A 24 8.90 -6.76 -14.88
N PRO A 25 8.77 -8.07 -14.61
CA PRO A 25 9.38 -8.64 -13.44
C PRO A 25 10.88 -8.51 -13.59
N MET A 26 11.49 -7.67 -12.75
CA MET A 26 12.93 -7.53 -12.57
C MET A 26 13.65 -8.85 -12.22
N ALA A 27 12.94 -9.98 -12.22
CA ALA A 27 13.39 -11.32 -11.92
C ALA A 27 14.19 -12.00 -13.05
N LEU A 28 14.01 -11.62 -14.32
CA LEU A 28 14.64 -12.35 -15.45
C LEU A 28 16.10 -11.93 -15.77
N ARG A 29 16.67 -10.96 -15.04
CA ARG A 29 18.11 -10.61 -15.14
C ARG A 29 18.99 -11.23 -14.06
N ALA A 30 18.46 -12.12 -13.21
CA ALA A 30 19.19 -12.75 -12.12
C ALA A 30 19.60 -14.21 -12.41
N ALA A 31 19.88 -14.53 -13.68
CA ALA A 31 20.63 -15.73 -14.02
C ALA A 31 22.13 -15.42 -13.86
N ASP A 32 22.83 -16.26 -13.11
CA ASP A 32 24.29 -16.28 -12.89
C ASP A 32 24.80 -15.55 -11.62
N GLY A 33 24.77 -16.23 -10.47
CA GLY A 33 25.66 -15.83 -9.36
C GLY A 33 25.34 -16.27 -7.93
N TRP A 34 24.96 -17.53 -7.68
CA TRP A 34 24.84 -18.08 -6.31
C TRP A 34 26.21 -18.46 -5.71
N ARG A 35 26.98 -17.51 -5.15
CA ARG A 35 28.14 -17.82 -4.28
C ARG A 35 28.42 -16.71 -3.26
N HIS A 36 27.72 -16.72 -2.12
CA HIS A 36 28.26 -16.51 -0.76
C HIS A 36 27.17 -16.09 0.25
N TRP A 37 27.05 -16.84 1.33
CA TRP A 37 26.30 -16.54 2.56
C TRP A 37 27.23 -16.88 3.75
N PRO A 38 27.15 -16.22 4.92
CA PRO A 38 25.97 -15.57 5.47
C PRO A 38 26.21 -14.07 5.75
N ASN A 39 25.53 -13.19 5.00
CA ASN A 39 25.22 -11.86 5.51
C ASN A 39 23.75 -11.56 5.23
N TRP A 40 22.93 -11.74 6.26
CA TRP A 40 21.47 -11.55 6.28
C TRP A 40 21.03 -10.08 6.14
N GLN A 41 21.79 -9.25 5.42
CA GLN A 41 21.48 -7.83 5.20
C GLN A 41 21.28 -7.47 3.73
N ARG A 42 21.33 -8.46 2.83
CA ARG A 42 21.14 -8.23 1.39
C ARG A 42 20.13 -9.21 0.78
N TRP A 43 18.99 -9.30 1.45
CA TRP A 43 17.74 -9.77 0.84
C TRP A 43 17.23 -8.66 -0.08
N PRO A 44 16.60 -8.98 -1.22
CA PRO A 44 16.36 -7.99 -2.27
C PRO A 44 15.55 -6.86 -1.65
N LEU A 45 16.02 -5.62 -1.85
CA LEU A 45 15.25 -4.38 -1.64
C LEU A 45 13.89 -4.63 -1.00
N TRP A 46 13.84 -4.54 0.33
CA TRP A 46 12.59 -4.35 1.05
C TRP A 46 11.81 -3.28 0.27
N SER A 47 10.71 -3.70 -0.30
CA SER A 47 10.10 -3.15 -1.50
C SER A 47 9.60 -1.72 -1.28
N ARG A 48 10.42 -0.69 -1.53
CA ARG A 48 10.13 0.77 -1.41
C ARG A 48 9.54 1.27 -0.07
N CYS A 49 9.10 0.40 0.83
CA CYS A 49 8.29 0.68 2.00
C CYS A 49 8.87 0.00 3.25
N GLY A 50 8.50 0.47 4.44
CA GLY A 50 9.02 -0.05 5.70
C GLY A 50 8.45 -1.41 6.09
N TRP A 51 8.81 -1.85 7.30
CA TRP A 51 8.28 -3.08 7.88
C TRP A 51 6.76 -3.00 8.07
N GLY A 52 6.03 -4.01 7.57
CA GLY A 52 4.57 -4.05 7.67
C GLY A 52 3.84 -3.09 6.73
N GLU A 53 4.54 -2.48 5.77
CA GLU A 53 3.97 -1.62 4.75
C GLU A 53 3.97 -2.29 3.38
N VAL A 54 3.03 -1.89 2.53
CA VAL A 54 2.92 -2.29 1.14
C VAL A 54 2.72 -1.06 0.27
N TYR A 55 3.40 -1.02 -0.86
CA TYR A 55 3.23 0.05 -1.84
C TYR A 55 1.85 -0.09 -2.50
N LYS A 56 1.06 0.98 -2.48
CA LYS A 56 -0.25 1.05 -3.15
C LYS A 56 -0.28 2.27 -4.07
N GLN A 57 -1.02 2.15 -5.17
CA GLN A 57 -1.26 3.24 -6.11
C GLN A 57 -2.73 3.63 -6.09
N CYS A 58 -2.99 4.93 -6.19
CA CYS A 58 -4.32 5.52 -6.31
C CYS A 58 -5.36 4.98 -5.32
N VAL A 59 -5.03 5.00 -4.02
CA VAL A 59 -5.95 4.66 -2.95
C VAL A 59 -6.39 5.91 -2.21
N SER A 60 -7.61 5.89 -1.65
CA SER A 60 -8.10 6.95 -0.76
C SER A 60 -7.13 7.18 0.40
N SER A 61 -6.69 8.42 0.64
CA SER A 61 -5.83 8.69 1.81
C SER A 61 -6.54 8.45 3.14
N SER A 62 -7.87 8.60 3.17
CA SER A 62 -8.67 8.41 4.37
C SER A 62 -9.16 6.97 4.57
N CYS A 63 -8.95 6.05 3.62
CA CYS A 63 -9.33 4.63 3.70
C CYS A 63 -8.23 3.63 3.30
N GLY A 64 -7.11 4.09 2.75
CA GLY A 64 -6.02 3.27 2.22
C GLY A 64 -5.29 2.44 3.26
N GLU A 65 -5.39 2.79 4.55
CA GLU A 65 -4.86 2.03 5.68
C GLU A 65 -5.69 2.23 6.95
N LYS A 66 -5.52 1.37 7.96
CA LYS A 66 -6.18 1.54 9.26
C LYS A 66 -5.29 2.34 10.20
N ARG A 67 -5.87 3.20 11.03
CA ARG A 67 -5.12 3.97 12.04
C ARG A 67 -5.56 3.57 13.44
N CYS A 68 -4.62 3.55 14.39
CA CYS A 68 -4.96 3.24 15.78
C CYS A 68 -6.01 4.20 16.37
N SER A 69 -6.02 5.47 15.91
CA SER A 69 -6.98 6.50 16.32
C SER A 69 -8.43 6.23 15.89
N GLU A 70 -8.65 5.30 14.96
CA GLU A 70 -9.98 4.95 14.44
C GLU A 70 -10.60 3.77 15.20
N ILE A 71 -9.84 3.10 16.06
CA ILE A 71 -10.35 1.94 16.81
C ILE A 71 -11.42 2.41 17.78
N GLY A 72 -12.64 1.86 17.65
CA GLY A 72 -13.78 2.20 18.50
C GLY A 72 -14.50 3.48 18.09
N ARG A 73 -14.14 4.08 16.95
CA ARG A 73 -14.83 5.24 16.36
C ARG A 73 -15.48 4.83 15.05
N SER A 74 -16.58 5.49 14.69
CA SER A 74 -17.12 5.38 13.33
C SER A 74 -16.14 6.04 12.37
N ARG A 75 -15.67 5.30 11.36
CA ARG A 75 -14.77 5.86 10.34
C ARG A 75 -15.60 6.78 9.44
N PRO A 76 -15.17 8.03 9.19
CA PRO A 76 -15.84 8.87 8.20
C PRO A 76 -15.75 8.23 6.81
N GLY A 77 -16.57 8.71 5.88
CA GLY A 77 -16.54 8.27 4.49
C GLY A 77 -15.15 8.40 3.86
N CYS A 78 -14.84 7.52 2.91
CA CYS A 78 -13.57 7.53 2.20
C CYS A 78 -13.47 8.77 1.30
N THR A 79 -12.32 9.46 1.35
CA THR A 79 -11.99 10.54 0.42
C THR A 79 -11.74 9.94 -0.96
N ARG A 80 -12.12 10.67 -2.02
CA ARG A 80 -11.94 10.22 -3.42
C ARG A 80 -10.59 10.63 -4.02
N ASP A 81 -9.63 10.95 -3.17
CA ASP A 81 -8.28 11.30 -3.60
C ASP A 81 -7.47 10.06 -4.00
N CYS A 82 -6.49 10.28 -4.88
CA CYS A 82 -5.65 9.24 -5.47
C CYS A 82 -4.26 9.27 -4.84
N ALA A 83 -4.15 8.77 -3.60
CA ALA A 83 -2.88 8.74 -2.88
C ALA A 83 -2.05 7.51 -3.27
N THR A 84 -0.76 7.72 -3.54
CA THR A 84 0.19 6.67 -3.93
C THR A 84 1.39 6.70 -2.98
N GLY A 85 1.78 5.54 -2.47
CA GLY A 85 2.88 5.44 -1.51
C GLY A 85 2.79 4.19 -0.63
N CYS A 86 3.41 4.27 0.54
CA CYS A 86 3.49 3.17 1.50
C CYS A 86 2.36 3.22 2.52
N PHE A 87 1.55 2.17 2.52
CA PHE A 87 0.40 2.00 3.40
C PHE A 87 0.57 0.74 4.24
N CYS A 88 0.00 0.73 5.45
CA CYS A 88 0.02 -0.48 6.25
C CYS A 88 -0.62 -1.68 5.51
N TRP A 89 0.02 -2.85 5.65
CA TRP A 89 -0.53 -4.11 5.21
C TRP A 89 -1.90 -4.34 5.84
N LYS A 90 -2.77 -5.11 5.16
CA LYS A 90 -4.04 -5.60 5.71
C LYS A 90 -3.89 -6.07 7.16
N ASN A 91 -4.81 -5.63 8.02
CA ASN A 91 -4.88 -5.94 9.47
C ASN A 91 -3.81 -5.30 10.37
N LEU A 92 -2.88 -4.53 9.82
CA LEU A 92 -2.04 -3.63 10.60
C LEU A 92 -2.68 -2.24 10.70
N TYR A 93 -2.34 -1.53 11.76
CA TYR A 93 -2.84 -0.21 12.11
C TYR A 93 -1.66 0.71 12.30
N ARG A 94 -1.69 1.89 11.66
CA ARG A 94 -0.65 2.89 11.86
C ARG A 94 -0.81 3.54 13.22
N ASN A 95 0.23 3.50 14.03
CA ASN A 95 0.28 4.15 15.33
C ASN A 95 0.71 5.62 15.20
N LYS A 96 0.69 6.38 16.30
CA LYS A 96 1.13 7.78 16.34
C LYS A 96 2.63 7.98 16.02
N ARG A 97 3.42 6.91 16.06
CA ARG A 97 4.85 6.89 15.69
C ARG A 97 5.08 6.56 14.21
N GLY A 98 4.02 6.43 13.41
CA GLY A 98 4.10 6.09 11.99
C GLY A 98 4.31 4.60 11.68
N GLN A 99 4.33 3.73 12.70
CA GLN A 99 4.61 2.29 12.52
C GLN A 99 3.32 1.49 12.32
N CYS A 100 3.35 0.51 11.43
CA CYS A 100 2.28 -0.45 11.21
C CYS A 100 2.34 -1.57 12.24
N VAL A 101 1.37 -1.59 13.15
CA VAL A 101 1.33 -2.54 14.28
C VAL A 101 0.01 -3.31 14.31
N PRO A 102 -0.03 -4.53 14.87
CA PRO A 102 -1.28 -5.24 15.06
C PRO A 102 -2.21 -4.49 16.04
N LYS A 103 -3.52 -4.69 15.90
CA LYS A 103 -4.57 -3.98 16.66
C LYS A 103 -4.34 -3.97 18.19
N TRP A 104 -3.84 -5.06 18.76
CA TRP A 104 -3.59 -5.19 20.21
C TRP A 104 -2.50 -4.23 20.71
N GLN A 105 -1.60 -3.79 19.84
CA GLN A 105 -0.53 -2.85 20.18
C GLN A 105 -0.99 -1.38 20.15
N CYS A 106 -2.13 -1.08 19.51
CA CYS A 106 -2.68 0.28 19.51
C CYS A 106 -3.10 0.76 20.92
N ARG A 107 -3.58 -0.15 21.77
CA ARG A 107 -4.08 0.16 23.12
C ARG A 107 -2.99 0.32 24.18
N ARG A 108 -1.73 -0.06 23.89
CA ARG A 108 -0.61 0.17 24.83
C ARG A 108 -0.06 1.59 24.77
N ASN A 109 -0.39 2.37 23.73
CA ASN A 109 0.14 3.73 23.52
C ASN A 109 -0.85 4.83 23.89
N GLU A 110 -2.09 4.50 24.24
CA GLU A 110 -2.92 5.37 25.08
C GLU A 110 -2.82 4.77 26.47
N PHE A 111 -2.00 5.39 27.31
CA PHE A 111 -2.19 5.29 28.75
C PHE A 111 -3.70 5.40 29.00
N VAL A 112 -4.33 4.28 29.35
CA VAL A 112 -5.55 4.33 30.14
C VAL A 112 -5.10 5.11 31.37
N ARG A 113 -5.37 6.42 31.39
CA ARG A 113 -5.24 7.18 32.63
C ARG A 113 -6.14 6.43 33.60
N PRO A 114 -5.60 5.84 34.67
CA PRO A 114 -6.45 5.24 35.69
C PRO A 114 -7.41 6.34 36.12
N VAL A 115 -8.72 6.08 36.06
CA VAL A 115 -9.69 6.96 36.71
C VAL A 115 -9.31 6.94 38.20
N PRO A 116 -8.97 8.08 38.82
CA PRO A 116 -8.69 8.08 40.25
C PRO A 116 -9.97 7.62 40.96
N TYR A 117 -9.88 6.53 41.72
CA TYR A 117 -10.95 6.09 42.60
C TYR A 117 -11.09 7.14 43.72
N GLY A 118 -12.22 7.85 43.77
CA GLY A 118 -12.57 8.76 44.88
C GLY A 118 -12.64 10.25 44.54
N ALA A 119 -13.35 10.64 43.47
CA ALA A 119 -13.78 12.02 43.28
C ALA A 119 -15.28 12.13 43.56
N GLU A 120 -15.62 12.18 44.85
CA GLU A 120 -16.87 12.70 45.41
C GLU A 120 -16.53 13.49 46.68
#